data_AF-A0A2V7PKS8-F1
#
_entry.id   AF-A0A2V7PKS8-F1
#
_cell.length_a   1.000
_cell.length_b   1.000
_cell.length_c   1.000
_cell.angle_alpha   90.00
_cell.angle_beta   90.00
_cell.angle_gamma   90.00
#
_symmetry.space_group_name_H-M   'P 1'
#
loop_
_entity.id
_entity.type
_entity.pdbx_description
1 polymer ?
#
loop_
_entity_poly.entity_id
_entity_poly.type
_entity_poly.pdbx_seq_one_letter_code
_entity_poly.pdbx_strand_id
1 'polypeptide(L)'
;MRIPRTIGVPMRAGQELGVYATWHNDSGPDIPVAYWRVALYMAPPSHRRLAVLPAYMDVNIQTNPEENRFNVPPGHFEIGYEFTPPLSGHLVVVTGHLHDYGVLVKLVDAASGRTLVEVKSRRDSLGHVLSIPRKLLAIRGEGLYLKAGHRYRVVGVFDNPTRDTSYGAMANMVGLFTPDHYREWPAVDPADTYYRRDLVDLLANGATDSVIVGGGAPTPERRR
;
A
#
# COMPACT_ATOMS: atom_id res chain seq x y z
N MET A 1 -8.23 -2.80 -14.79
CA MET A 1 -6.78 -2.99 -15.07
C MET A 1 -6.58 -4.33 -15.75
N ARG A 2 -5.80 -4.41 -16.84
CA ARG A 2 -5.36 -5.69 -17.42
C ARG A 2 -3.91 -5.90 -17.04
N ILE A 3 -3.62 -6.98 -16.33
CA ILE A 3 -2.24 -7.40 -16.05
C ILE A 3 -1.66 -8.14 -17.27
N PRO A 4 -0.35 -8.03 -17.55
CA PRO A 4 0.30 -8.83 -18.58
C PRO A 4 0.02 -10.32 -18.42
N ARG A 5 -0.11 -11.05 -19.53
CA ARG A 5 -0.35 -12.51 -19.50
C ARG A 5 0.81 -13.31 -18.88
N THR A 6 1.96 -12.69 -18.71
CA THR A 6 3.17 -13.27 -18.12
C THR A 6 3.19 -13.27 -16.59
N ILE A 7 2.32 -12.49 -15.95
CA ILE A 7 2.20 -12.42 -14.49
C ILE A 7 0.81 -12.87 -14.03
N GLY A 8 0.71 -13.30 -12.77
CA GLY A 8 -0.56 -13.67 -12.14
C GLY A 8 -0.46 -13.71 -10.62
N VAL A 9 -1.58 -13.44 -9.95
CA VAL A 9 -1.71 -13.64 -8.51
C VAL A 9 -2.05 -15.12 -8.29
N PRO A 10 -1.22 -15.91 -7.60
CA PRO A 10 -1.57 -17.29 -7.30
C PRO A 10 -2.81 -17.35 -6.40
N MET A 11 -3.77 -18.20 -6.76
CA MET A 11 -4.99 -18.42 -5.99
C MET A 11 -5.24 -19.91 -5.83
N ARG A 12 -5.83 -20.31 -4.70
CA ARG A 12 -6.22 -21.71 -4.44
C ARG A 12 -7.73 -21.88 -4.59
N ALA A 13 -8.16 -23.09 -4.97
CA ALA A 13 -9.57 -23.44 -4.91
C ALA A 13 -10.08 -23.33 -3.46
N GLY A 14 -11.25 -22.73 -3.27
CA GLY A 14 -11.83 -22.50 -1.95
C GLY A 14 -11.21 -21.35 -1.14
N GLN A 15 -10.28 -20.58 -1.73
CA GLN A 15 -9.74 -19.39 -1.07
C GLN A 15 -10.82 -18.33 -0.87
N GLU A 16 -11.00 -17.88 0.36
CA GLU A 16 -11.90 -16.78 0.69
C GLU A 16 -11.35 -15.44 0.18
N LEU A 17 -12.25 -14.56 -0.25
CA LEU A 17 -11.92 -13.23 -0.76
C LEU A 17 -12.65 -12.19 0.08
N GLY A 18 -11.89 -11.34 0.74
CA GLY A 18 -12.38 -10.09 1.32
C GLY A 18 -12.41 -8.99 0.25
N VAL A 19 -13.48 -8.21 0.27
CA VAL A 19 -13.63 -7.03 -0.61
C VAL A 19 -13.84 -5.82 0.28
N TYR A 20 -13.05 -4.79 0.03
CA TYR A 20 -13.28 -3.47 0.57
C TYR A 20 -13.61 -2.48 -0.56
N ALA A 21 -14.69 -1.72 -0.42
CA ALA A 21 -15.10 -0.69 -1.36
C ALA A 21 -15.57 0.55 -0.60
N THR A 22 -14.99 1.70 -0.90
CA THR A 22 -15.44 3.00 -0.37
C THR A 22 -16.06 3.82 -1.50
N TRP A 23 -17.22 4.39 -1.20
CA TRP A 23 -18.02 5.20 -2.10
C TRP A 23 -17.94 6.65 -1.67
N HIS A 24 -17.71 7.55 -2.62
CA HIS A 24 -17.78 8.99 -2.41
C HIS A 24 -18.66 9.58 -3.51
N ASN A 25 -19.71 10.29 -3.12
CA ASN A 25 -20.60 11.01 -4.04
C ASN A 25 -20.45 12.51 -3.82
N ASP A 26 -19.69 13.17 -4.69
CA ASP A 26 -19.48 14.62 -4.69
C ASP A 26 -20.47 15.39 -5.58
N SER A 27 -21.41 14.69 -6.23
CA SER A 27 -22.31 15.31 -7.20
C SER A 27 -23.50 16.03 -6.56
N GLY A 28 -23.88 15.68 -5.32
CA GLY A 28 -25.03 16.21 -4.61
C GLY A 28 -26.24 15.27 -4.56
N PRO A 29 -26.89 14.92 -5.69
CA PRO A 29 -28.05 14.04 -5.68
C PRO A 29 -27.65 12.57 -5.50
N ASP A 30 -28.59 11.76 -5.01
CA ASP A 30 -28.43 10.31 -4.89
C ASP A 30 -28.19 9.65 -6.25
N ILE A 31 -27.31 8.63 -6.26
CA ILE A 31 -27.09 7.77 -7.42
C ILE A 31 -27.93 6.50 -7.23
N PRO A 32 -29.07 6.34 -7.93
CA PRO A 32 -30.08 5.33 -7.58
C PRO A 32 -29.60 3.88 -7.75
N VAL A 33 -28.60 3.64 -8.60
CA VAL A 33 -28.04 2.31 -8.87
C VAL A 33 -26.52 2.38 -8.95
N ALA A 34 -25.88 2.58 -7.80
CA ALA A 34 -24.44 2.39 -7.67
C ALA A 34 -24.15 0.89 -7.38
N TYR A 35 -23.36 0.25 -8.24
CA TYR A 35 -22.92 -1.12 -8.02
C TYR A 35 -21.44 -1.26 -8.37
N TRP A 36 -20.78 -2.19 -7.69
CA TRP A 36 -19.41 -2.56 -8.01
C TRP A 36 -19.38 -3.97 -8.59
N ARG A 37 -18.61 -4.16 -9.67
CA ARG A 37 -18.45 -5.45 -10.33
C ARG A 37 -16.98 -5.82 -10.41
N VAL A 38 -16.64 -6.98 -9.86
CA VAL A 38 -15.33 -7.63 -10.05
C VAL A 38 -15.45 -8.76 -11.04
N ALA A 39 -14.54 -8.79 -12.00
CA ALA A 39 -14.32 -9.93 -12.85
C ALA A 39 -12.88 -10.42 -12.66
N LEU A 40 -12.73 -11.61 -12.09
CA LEU A 40 -11.44 -12.29 -11.96
C LEU A 40 -11.26 -13.25 -13.12
N TYR A 41 -10.22 -13.03 -13.94
CA TYR A 41 -9.89 -13.90 -15.06
C TYR A 41 -8.91 -14.97 -14.58
N MET A 42 -9.42 -16.19 -14.41
CA MET A 42 -8.63 -17.32 -13.94
C MET A 42 -7.88 -17.98 -15.11
N ALA A 43 -6.62 -18.33 -14.89
CA ALA A 43 -5.83 -19.11 -15.84
C ALA A 43 -5.61 -20.53 -15.28
N PRO A 44 -5.58 -21.58 -16.12
CA PRO A 44 -5.31 -22.92 -15.65
C PRO A 44 -3.87 -23.06 -15.13
N PRO A 45 -3.60 -23.98 -14.18
CA PRO A 45 -2.28 -24.16 -13.58
C PRO A 45 -1.14 -24.46 -14.58
N SER A 46 -1.47 -24.96 -15.77
CA SER A 46 -0.52 -25.29 -16.83
C SER A 46 0.22 -24.08 -17.42
N HIS A 47 -0.24 -22.86 -17.17
CA HIS A 47 0.43 -21.65 -17.63
C HIS A 47 1.40 -21.14 -16.56
N ARG A 48 2.70 -21.37 -16.76
CA ARG A 48 3.75 -20.83 -15.90
C ARG A 48 3.76 -19.30 -16.01
N ARG A 49 3.19 -18.63 -15.02
CA ARG A 49 3.23 -17.17 -14.86
C ARG A 49 4.16 -16.82 -13.71
N LEU A 50 4.77 -15.65 -13.80
CA LEU A 50 5.47 -15.09 -12.65
C LEU A 50 4.45 -14.79 -11.56
N ALA A 51 4.67 -15.37 -10.38
CA ALA A 51 3.85 -15.07 -9.20
C ALA A 51 4.09 -13.61 -8.79
N VAL A 52 3.00 -12.85 -8.73
CA VAL A 52 3.01 -11.48 -8.18
C VAL A 52 2.02 -11.41 -7.04
N LEU A 53 2.41 -10.71 -5.99
CA LEU A 53 1.61 -10.43 -4.81
C LEU A 53 1.47 -8.92 -4.64
N PRO A 54 0.32 -8.42 -4.16
CA PRO A 54 0.21 -7.02 -3.77
C PRO A 54 1.24 -6.70 -2.69
N ALA A 55 1.97 -5.61 -2.87
CA ALA A 55 2.81 -5.01 -1.84
C ALA A 55 2.10 -3.78 -1.30
N TYR A 56 1.98 -3.68 0.03
CA TYR A 56 1.42 -2.54 0.73
C TYR A 56 2.42 -2.09 1.80
N MET A 57 2.84 -0.84 1.73
CA MET A 57 3.78 -0.21 2.65
C MET A 57 3.20 1.13 3.08
N ASP A 58 2.83 1.24 4.35
CA ASP A 58 2.21 2.43 4.93
C ASP A 58 3.24 3.18 5.79
N VAL A 59 3.24 4.52 5.71
CA VAL A 59 4.21 5.36 6.41
C VAL A 59 3.93 5.52 7.90
N ASN A 60 2.76 5.08 8.34
CA ASN A 60 2.27 5.23 9.70
C ASN A 60 1.43 4.00 10.08
N ILE A 61 1.89 2.80 9.75
CA ILE A 61 1.17 1.59 10.17
C ILE A 61 1.16 1.47 11.69
N GLN A 62 -0.04 1.37 12.24
CA GLN A 62 -0.30 1.20 13.67
C GLN A 62 -1.10 -0.08 13.90
N THR A 63 -1.17 -0.48 15.17
CA THR A 63 -1.83 -1.74 15.58
C THR A 63 -3.35 -1.64 15.65
N ASN A 64 -3.85 -0.42 15.45
CA ASN A 64 -5.22 0.02 15.37
C ASN A 64 -5.36 0.68 13.98
N PRO A 65 -6.35 0.30 13.15
CA PRO A 65 -6.44 0.87 11.81
C PRO A 65 -6.96 2.31 11.73
N GLU A 66 -7.82 2.76 12.65
CA GLU A 66 -8.20 4.18 12.77
C GLU A 66 -6.97 5.09 12.97
N GLU A 67 -5.90 4.53 13.52
CA GLU A 67 -4.64 5.21 13.81
C GLU A 67 -3.61 5.22 12.66
N ASN A 68 -3.89 4.59 11.51
CA ASN A 68 -2.98 4.66 10.35
C ASN A 68 -2.93 6.06 9.71
N ARG A 69 -3.86 6.94 10.09
CA ARG A 69 -3.90 8.33 9.66
C ARG A 69 -3.02 9.22 10.52
N PHE A 70 -2.53 10.32 9.94
CA PHE A 70 -1.73 11.32 10.65
C PHE A 70 -2.14 12.74 10.28
N ASN A 71 -1.66 13.70 11.08
CA ASN A 71 -1.91 15.12 10.86
C ASN A 71 -0.72 15.75 10.14
N VAL A 72 -1.00 16.60 9.14
CA VAL A 72 0.00 17.32 8.36
C VAL A 72 -0.03 18.79 8.76
N PRO A 73 0.96 19.27 9.53
CA PRO A 73 1.03 20.68 9.92
C PRO A 73 1.26 21.59 8.70
N PRO A 74 1.07 22.91 8.83
CA PRO A 74 1.47 23.89 7.82
C PRO A 74 2.95 23.74 7.41
N GLY A 75 3.23 23.88 6.12
CA GLY A 75 4.58 23.80 5.55
C GLY A 75 5.02 22.37 5.19
N HIS A 76 6.33 22.18 5.16
CA HIS A 76 6.96 20.91 4.81
C HIS A 76 6.87 19.90 5.97
N PHE A 77 6.49 18.66 5.65
CA PHE A 77 6.34 17.58 6.62
C PHE A 77 6.77 16.23 6.01
N GLU A 78 7.61 15.49 6.74
CA GLU A 78 7.96 14.12 6.39
C GLU A 78 7.58 13.16 7.53
N ILE A 79 7.06 11.99 7.15
CA ILE A 79 6.75 10.88 8.06
C ILE A 79 7.20 9.58 7.39
N GLY A 80 7.60 8.58 8.18
CA GLY A 80 7.95 7.30 7.59
C GLY A 80 8.03 6.17 8.59
N TYR A 81 7.88 4.95 8.08
CA TYR A 81 7.87 3.70 8.81
C TYR A 81 8.98 2.78 8.31
N GLU A 82 9.68 2.14 9.24
CA GLU A 82 10.71 1.15 8.93
C GLU A 82 10.15 -0.27 8.98
N PHE A 83 10.55 -1.09 8.02
CA PHE A 83 10.12 -2.47 7.93
C PHE A 83 11.24 -3.37 7.42
N THR A 84 11.05 -4.68 7.59
CA THR A 84 11.97 -5.71 7.10
C THR A 84 11.18 -6.77 6.35
N PRO A 85 11.43 -6.99 5.04
CA PRO A 85 10.75 -8.03 4.28
C PRO A 85 11.05 -9.42 4.89
N PRO A 86 10.03 -10.29 5.02
CA PRO A 86 10.24 -11.66 5.48
C PRO A 86 10.87 -12.54 4.39
N LEU A 87 10.73 -12.15 3.12
CA LEU A 87 11.26 -12.85 1.97
C LEU A 87 11.94 -11.88 1.01
N SER A 88 12.96 -12.38 0.31
CA SER A 88 13.60 -11.64 -0.77
C SER A 88 12.76 -11.68 -2.05
N GLY A 89 12.91 -10.66 -2.89
CA GLY A 89 12.22 -10.61 -4.17
C GLY A 89 12.25 -9.23 -4.81
N HIS A 90 11.44 -9.05 -5.84
CA HIS A 90 11.46 -7.87 -6.70
C HIS A 90 10.15 -7.08 -6.62
N LEU A 91 10.24 -5.78 -6.36
CA LEU A 91 9.19 -4.84 -6.70
C LEU A 91 9.23 -4.58 -8.20
N VAL A 92 8.21 -5.03 -8.92
CA VAL A 92 8.13 -4.93 -10.39
C VAL A 92 7.30 -3.73 -10.86
N VAL A 93 6.38 -3.27 -10.01
CA VAL A 93 5.56 -2.07 -10.19
C VAL A 93 5.38 -1.40 -8.85
N VAL A 94 5.45 -0.06 -8.81
CA VAL A 94 5.04 0.73 -7.65
C VAL A 94 4.17 1.91 -8.06
N THR A 95 3.29 2.31 -7.17
CA THR A 95 2.47 3.52 -7.19
C THR A 95 2.36 4.02 -5.75
N GLY A 96 1.64 5.11 -5.53
CA GLY A 96 1.30 5.58 -4.19
C GLY A 96 -0.20 5.74 -3.98
N HIS A 97 -0.56 5.93 -2.72
CA HIS A 97 -1.80 6.56 -2.26
C HIS A 97 -1.38 7.74 -1.39
N LEU A 98 -1.83 8.95 -1.71
CA LEU A 98 -1.48 10.18 -0.99
C LEU A 98 -2.75 11.01 -0.90
N HIS A 99 -3.05 11.50 0.30
CA HIS A 99 -4.06 12.54 0.48
C HIS A 99 -3.52 13.90 0.03
N ASP A 100 -4.39 14.91 0.05
CA ASP A 100 -4.01 16.29 -0.26
C ASP A 100 -2.77 16.74 0.50
N TYR A 101 -2.03 17.64 -0.14
CA TYR A 101 -0.70 18.11 0.25
C TYR A 101 0.43 17.09 0.09
N GLY A 102 0.11 15.80 -0.16
CA GLY A 102 1.09 14.76 -0.39
C GLY A 102 1.89 14.99 -1.67
N VAL A 103 3.18 15.27 -1.53
CA VAL A 103 4.13 15.56 -2.62
C VAL A 103 4.61 14.27 -3.27
N LEU A 104 5.03 13.31 -2.45
CA LEU A 104 5.56 12.03 -2.90
C LEU A 104 5.54 10.99 -1.79
N VAL A 105 5.68 9.73 -2.21
CA VAL A 105 6.08 8.63 -1.34
C VAL A 105 7.36 8.00 -1.88
N LYS A 106 8.32 7.71 -1.01
CA LYS A 106 9.63 7.14 -1.37
C LYS A 106 9.96 5.91 -0.53
N LEU A 107 10.62 4.94 -1.16
CA LEU A 107 11.23 3.80 -0.49
C LEU A 107 12.73 4.05 -0.38
N VAL A 108 13.26 3.84 0.81
CA VAL A 108 14.61 4.23 1.20
C VAL A 108 15.31 3.02 1.83
N ASP A 109 16.58 2.85 1.53
CA ASP A 109 17.46 1.96 2.29
C ASP A 109 17.71 2.56 3.68
N ALA A 110 17.29 1.88 4.75
CA ALA A 110 17.30 2.47 6.09
C ALA A 110 18.72 2.67 6.65
N ALA A 111 19.69 1.86 6.20
CA ALA A 111 21.07 1.95 6.68
C ALA A 111 21.83 3.11 6.04
N SER A 112 21.66 3.32 4.73
CA SER A 112 22.39 4.34 3.96
C SER A 112 21.61 5.64 3.74
N GLY A 113 20.29 5.64 3.97
CA GLY A 113 19.42 6.77 3.64
C GLY A 113 19.19 6.96 2.13
N ARG A 114 19.71 6.06 1.28
CA ARG A 114 19.57 6.16 -0.17
C ARG A 114 18.14 5.91 -0.61
N THR A 115 17.54 6.86 -1.32
CA THR A 115 16.26 6.64 -2.02
C THR A 115 16.42 5.59 -3.12
N LEU A 116 15.64 4.52 -3.03
CA LEU A 116 15.64 3.42 -4.00
C LEU A 116 14.62 3.68 -5.11
N VAL A 117 13.44 4.17 -4.74
CA VAL A 117 12.39 4.60 -5.67
C VAL A 117 11.50 5.63 -5.01
N GLU A 118 10.96 6.56 -5.80
CA GLU A 118 9.98 7.55 -5.37
C GLU A 118 8.82 7.63 -6.36
N VAL A 119 7.63 7.97 -5.89
CA VAL A 119 6.44 8.25 -6.71
C VAL A 119 5.94 9.64 -6.33
N LYS A 120 6.05 10.59 -7.26
CA LYS A 120 5.59 11.97 -7.08
C LYS A 120 4.15 12.10 -7.51
N SER A 121 3.31 12.72 -6.69
CA SER A 121 1.95 13.06 -7.08
C SER A 121 1.96 14.18 -8.13
N ARG A 122 0.91 14.24 -8.94
CA ARG A 122 0.54 15.44 -9.69
C ARG A 122 -0.41 16.23 -8.80
N ARG A 123 -0.11 17.51 -8.58
CA ARG A 123 -0.91 18.41 -7.74
C ARG A 123 -1.33 19.65 -8.50
N ASP A 124 -2.37 20.32 -8.03
CA ASP A 124 -2.65 21.70 -8.41
C ASP A 124 -1.88 22.71 -7.54
N SER A 125 -2.12 24.00 -7.75
CA SER A 125 -1.46 25.09 -7.01
C SER A 125 -1.92 25.21 -5.55
N LEU A 126 -3.05 24.60 -5.19
CA LEU A 126 -3.57 24.58 -3.82
C LEU A 126 -3.06 23.36 -3.04
N GLY A 127 -2.33 22.46 -3.71
CA GLY A 127 -1.76 21.27 -3.12
C GLY A 127 -2.70 20.06 -3.16
N HIS A 128 -3.84 20.14 -3.85
CA HIS A 128 -4.74 19.00 -4.03
C HIS A 128 -4.08 17.95 -4.92
N VAL A 129 -4.18 16.68 -4.53
CA VAL A 129 -3.62 15.57 -5.31
C VAL A 129 -4.56 15.24 -6.46
N LEU A 130 -4.11 15.50 -7.70
CA LEU A 130 -4.88 15.25 -8.92
C LEU A 130 -4.73 13.83 -9.44
N SER A 131 -3.52 13.26 -9.30
CA SER A 131 -3.25 11.86 -9.66
C SER A 131 -1.92 11.39 -9.09
N ILE A 132 -1.76 10.07 -9.02
CA ILE A 132 -0.51 9.44 -8.64
C ILE A 132 -0.08 8.50 -9.78
N PRO A 133 1.12 8.72 -10.37
CA PRO A 133 1.58 7.91 -11.48
C PRO A 133 2.02 6.53 -11.00
N ARG A 134 1.97 5.56 -11.90
CA ARG A 134 2.58 4.25 -11.72
C ARG A 134 4.01 4.24 -12.28
N LYS A 135 4.95 3.61 -11.59
CA LYS A 135 6.29 3.30 -12.09
C LYS A 135 6.41 1.81 -12.36
N LEU A 136 6.77 1.47 -13.58
CA LEU A 136 7.07 0.11 -14.01
C LEU A 136 8.57 -0.12 -13.86
N LEU A 137 8.96 -0.84 -12.81
CA LEU A 137 10.37 -1.02 -12.44
C LEU A 137 11.04 -2.12 -13.26
N ALA A 138 10.28 -3.13 -13.66
CA ALA A 138 10.76 -4.25 -14.48
C ALA A 138 10.89 -3.93 -15.98
N ILE A 139 10.68 -2.68 -16.43
CA ILE A 139 10.97 -2.31 -17.83
C ILE A 139 12.48 -2.29 -18.11
N ARG A 140 13.30 -2.04 -17.06
CA ARG A 140 14.76 -1.87 -17.18
C ARG A 140 15.55 -3.01 -16.51
N GLY A 141 14.94 -4.17 -16.31
CA GLY A 141 15.55 -5.31 -15.61
C GLY A 141 14.52 -6.11 -14.81
N GLU A 142 14.95 -6.76 -13.75
CA GLU A 142 14.08 -7.64 -12.93
C GLU A 142 13.16 -6.87 -11.97
N GLY A 143 13.36 -5.56 -11.82
CA GLY A 143 12.67 -4.71 -10.85
C GLY A 143 13.61 -4.23 -9.74
N LEU A 144 13.06 -3.63 -8.69
CA LEU A 144 13.83 -3.24 -7.51
C LEU A 144 13.90 -4.42 -6.54
N TYR A 145 15.11 -4.94 -6.31
CA TYR A 145 15.32 -6.05 -5.37
C TYR A 145 15.24 -5.60 -3.91
N LEU A 146 14.46 -6.34 -3.11
CA LEU A 146 14.40 -6.24 -1.67
C LEU A 146 14.94 -7.54 -1.06
N LYS A 147 15.83 -7.41 -0.08
CA LYS A 147 16.48 -8.53 0.59
C LYS A 147 15.75 -8.86 1.90
N ALA A 148 15.45 -10.13 2.13
CA ALA A 148 14.95 -10.60 3.41
C ALA A 148 15.88 -10.18 4.56
N GLY A 149 15.30 -9.77 5.69
CA GLY A 149 16.08 -9.37 6.86
C GLY A 149 16.76 -7.99 6.74
N HIS A 150 16.71 -7.33 5.58
CA HIS A 150 17.26 -5.99 5.41
C HIS A 150 16.24 -4.91 5.76
N ARG A 151 16.67 -3.87 6.47
CA ARG A 151 15.81 -2.76 6.89
C ARG A 151 15.61 -1.75 5.75
N TYR A 152 14.35 -1.46 5.47
CA TYR A 152 13.93 -0.41 4.56
C TYR A 152 13.00 0.57 5.27
N ARG A 153 12.84 1.76 4.68
CA ARG A 153 11.92 2.79 5.18
C ARG A 153 11.04 3.30 4.07
N VAL A 154 9.73 3.29 4.27
CA VAL A 154 8.79 4.03 3.42
C VAL A 154 8.58 5.42 4.04
N VAL A 155 8.63 6.47 3.21
CA VAL A 155 8.54 7.86 3.65
C VAL A 155 7.52 8.60 2.79
N GLY A 156 6.56 9.24 3.44
CA GLY A 156 5.63 10.19 2.84
C GLY A 156 6.14 11.61 3.05
N VAL A 157 6.05 12.44 2.00
CA VAL A 157 6.44 13.84 2.04
C VAL A 157 5.25 14.70 1.66
N PHE A 158 5.01 15.74 2.44
CA PHE A 158 3.88 16.64 2.30
C PHE A 158 4.38 18.09 2.31
N ASP A 159 3.70 18.93 1.53
CA ASP A 159 3.83 20.39 1.60
C ASP A 159 2.41 20.96 1.72
N ASN A 160 2.02 21.35 2.93
CA ASN A 160 0.72 21.96 3.21
C ASN A 160 0.84 23.49 3.07
N PRO A 161 0.25 24.11 2.02
CA PRO A 161 0.38 25.54 1.77
C PRO A 161 -0.57 26.38 2.63
N THR A 162 -1.43 25.76 3.44
CA THR A 162 -2.42 26.46 4.26
C THR A 162 -1.83 26.86 5.61
N ARG A 163 -2.61 27.61 6.41
CA ARG A 163 -2.24 27.98 7.78
C ARG A 163 -2.70 26.95 8.81
N ASP A 164 -3.55 26.01 8.41
CA ASP A 164 -4.18 25.06 9.31
C ASP A 164 -3.57 23.66 9.15
N THR A 165 -3.68 22.87 10.20
CA THR A 165 -3.29 21.46 10.15
C THR A 165 -4.32 20.67 9.34
N SER A 166 -3.85 19.88 8.38
CA SER A 166 -4.70 18.89 7.70
C SER A 166 -4.78 17.63 8.57
N TYR A 167 -5.98 17.15 8.83
CA TYR A 167 -6.22 15.99 9.69
C TYR A 167 -6.53 14.75 8.84
N GLY A 168 -6.13 13.58 9.33
CA GLY A 168 -6.56 12.32 8.73
C GLY A 168 -5.85 11.96 7.41
N ALA A 169 -4.64 12.49 7.18
CA ALA A 169 -3.86 12.18 5.98
C ALA A 169 -3.37 10.73 5.99
N MET A 170 -3.22 10.16 4.79
CA MET A 170 -2.59 8.86 4.57
C MET A 170 -1.52 8.97 3.49
N ALA A 171 -0.48 8.14 3.61
CA ALA A 171 0.55 8.00 2.58
C ALA A 171 1.05 6.55 2.52
N ASN A 172 0.83 5.91 1.38
CA ASN A 172 1.19 4.52 1.16
C ASN A 172 1.98 4.38 -0.12
N MET A 173 2.98 3.49 -0.12
CA MET A 173 3.53 2.93 -1.36
C MET A 173 2.88 1.57 -1.60
N VAL A 174 2.29 1.41 -2.78
CA VAL A 174 1.60 0.17 -3.17
C VAL A 174 2.26 -0.37 -4.42
N GLY A 175 2.35 -1.69 -4.57
CA GLY A 175 3.04 -2.28 -5.71
C GLY A 175 2.69 -3.72 -5.99
N LEU A 176 3.45 -4.30 -6.91
CA LEU A 176 3.48 -5.73 -7.17
C LEU A 176 4.86 -6.25 -6.79
N PHE A 177 4.89 -7.28 -5.95
CA PHE A 177 6.08 -7.96 -5.49
C PHE A 177 6.14 -9.39 -6.03
N THR A 178 7.29 -9.77 -6.55
CA THR A 178 7.58 -11.13 -6.96
C THR A 178 8.60 -11.72 -6.00
N PRO A 179 8.21 -12.65 -5.11
CA PRO A 179 9.16 -13.34 -4.25
C PRO A 179 10.09 -14.24 -5.08
N ASP A 180 11.35 -14.36 -4.68
CA ASP A 180 12.31 -15.27 -5.32
C ASP A 180 11.79 -16.72 -5.28
N HIS A 181 11.17 -17.10 -4.16
CA HIS A 181 10.59 -18.43 -3.92
C HIS A 181 9.18 -18.33 -3.34
N TYR A 182 8.16 -18.20 -4.21
CA TYR A 182 6.75 -18.12 -3.78
C TYR A 182 6.30 -19.27 -2.86
N ARG A 183 6.90 -20.46 -2.97
CA ARG A 183 6.55 -21.60 -2.11
C ARG A 183 6.89 -21.38 -0.63
N GLU A 184 7.77 -20.44 -0.34
CA GLU A 184 8.18 -20.06 1.02
C GLU A 184 7.30 -18.94 1.58
N TRP A 185 6.31 -18.44 0.80
CA TRP A 185 5.38 -17.43 1.28
C TRP A 185 4.70 -17.91 2.56
N PRO A 186 4.78 -17.15 3.67
CA PRO A 186 4.25 -17.59 4.94
C PRO A 186 2.74 -17.82 4.84
N ALA A 187 2.27 -18.89 5.49
CA ALA A 187 0.85 -19.05 5.72
C ALA A 187 0.34 -17.93 6.62
N VAL A 188 -0.90 -17.52 6.43
CA VAL A 188 -1.60 -16.65 7.39
C VAL A 188 -1.69 -17.40 8.71
N ASP A 189 -1.31 -16.75 9.80
CA ASP A 189 -1.50 -17.25 11.16
C ASP A 189 -2.81 -16.70 11.74
N PRO A 190 -3.88 -17.52 11.90
CA PRO A 190 -5.14 -17.06 12.46
C PRO A 190 -5.07 -16.72 13.95
N ALA A 191 -3.98 -17.10 14.63
CA ALA A 191 -3.73 -16.72 16.01
C ALA A 191 -3.03 -15.35 16.14
N ASP A 192 -2.49 -14.82 15.04
CA ASP A 192 -1.86 -13.50 15.05
C ASP A 192 -2.87 -12.42 15.45
N THR A 193 -2.46 -11.57 16.41
CA THR A 193 -3.33 -10.56 16.99
C THR A 193 -3.70 -9.46 16.00
N TYR A 194 -2.83 -9.12 15.06
CA TYR A 194 -3.13 -8.15 14.00
C TYR A 194 -4.09 -8.77 13.00
N TYR A 195 -3.83 -10.01 12.55
CA TYR A 195 -4.76 -10.70 11.66
C TYR A 195 -6.18 -10.77 12.24
N ARG A 196 -6.30 -11.08 13.54
CA ARG A 196 -7.62 -11.10 14.21
C ARG A 196 -8.27 -9.72 14.25
N ARG A 197 -7.49 -8.65 14.51
CA ARG A 197 -8.00 -7.28 14.49
C ARG A 197 -8.45 -6.90 13.09
N ASP A 198 -7.62 -7.14 12.07
CA ASP A 198 -7.95 -6.89 10.67
C ASP A 198 -9.21 -7.64 10.24
N LEU A 199 -9.38 -8.89 10.69
CA LEU A 199 -10.56 -9.67 10.38
C LEU A 199 -11.80 -9.10 11.08
N VAL A 200 -11.70 -8.74 12.36
CA VAL A 200 -12.78 -8.06 13.08
C VAL A 200 -13.13 -6.74 12.41
N ASP A 201 -12.14 -5.92 12.07
CA ASP A 201 -12.30 -4.64 11.41
C ASP A 201 -12.88 -4.83 10.01
N LEU A 202 -12.45 -5.82 9.22
CA LEU A 202 -13.06 -6.13 7.92
C LEU A 202 -14.53 -6.50 8.05
N LEU A 203 -14.88 -7.31 9.06
CA LEU A 203 -16.24 -7.80 9.27
C LEU A 203 -17.15 -6.72 9.90
N ALA A 204 -16.60 -5.90 10.79
CA ALA A 204 -17.30 -4.80 11.45
C ALA A 204 -17.42 -3.56 10.54
N ASN A 205 -16.34 -3.20 9.82
CA ASN A 205 -16.32 -2.08 8.87
C ASN A 205 -16.94 -2.43 7.51
N GLY A 206 -17.21 -3.71 7.26
CA GLY A 206 -18.22 -4.12 6.29
C GLY A 206 -19.61 -3.54 6.60
N ALA A 207 -19.84 -3.05 7.83
CA ALA A 207 -20.97 -2.21 8.22
C ALA A 207 -20.64 -0.70 8.29
N THR A 208 -19.38 -0.28 8.50
CA THR A 208 -18.94 1.14 8.57
C THR A 208 -17.42 1.33 8.33
N ASP A 209 -16.99 1.94 7.21
CA ASP A 209 -15.67 2.58 6.91
C ASP A 209 -14.29 1.86 7.14
N SER A 210 -13.53 1.72 6.04
CA SER A 210 -12.26 1.00 5.70
C SER A 210 -11.06 0.98 6.64
N VAL A 211 -10.30 -0.16 6.67
CA VAL A 211 -8.79 -0.28 6.56
C VAL A 211 -8.29 -1.73 6.18
N ILE A 212 -7.07 -1.88 5.61
CA ILE A 212 -6.28 -3.13 5.41
C ILE A 212 -4.82 -2.97 5.95
N VAL A 213 -4.23 -3.98 6.60
CA VAL A 213 -2.88 -3.99 7.24
C VAL A 213 -1.87 -4.92 6.54
N GLY A 214 -0.58 -4.57 6.63
CA GLY A 214 0.60 -5.37 6.24
C GLY A 214 1.49 -5.72 7.45
N GLY A 215 2.19 -6.85 7.38
CA GLY A 215 2.84 -7.50 8.52
C GLY A 215 4.17 -6.94 9.03
N GLY A 216 4.36 -7.06 10.35
CA GLY A 216 5.63 -7.32 11.06
C GLY A 216 6.80 -6.33 10.94
N ALA A 217 6.84 -5.32 11.81
CA ALA A 217 8.09 -4.75 12.34
C ALA A 217 7.87 -4.10 13.73
N PRO A 218 8.90 -4.07 14.61
CA PRO A 218 8.76 -3.64 15.99
C PRO A 218 8.49 -2.14 16.13
N THR A 219 7.80 -1.79 17.22
CA THR A 219 7.34 -0.44 17.58
C THR A 219 8.49 0.58 17.57
N PRO A 220 8.36 1.73 16.87
CA PRO A 220 9.39 2.77 16.94
C PRO A 220 9.35 3.47 18.30
N GLU A 221 10.49 3.52 18.98
CA GLU A 221 10.70 4.48 20.06
C GLU A 221 10.62 5.91 19.50
N ARG A 222 9.68 6.70 20.03
CA ARG A 222 9.66 8.14 19.80
C ARG A 222 10.88 8.76 20.48
N ARG A 223 11.87 9.19 19.69
CA ARG A 223 12.85 10.18 20.19
C ARG A 223 12.19 11.55 20.21
N ARG A 224 12.25 12.19 21.39
CA ARG A 224 11.91 13.59 21.62
C ARG A 224 12.93 14.51 20.95
#